data_AF-A0AAD5HVB3-F1
#
_entry.id   AF-A0AAD5HVB3-F1
#
_cell.length_a   1.000
_cell.length_b   1.000
_cell.length_c   1.000
_cell.angle_alpha   90.00
_cell.angle_beta   90.00
_cell.angle_gamma   90.00
#
_symmetry.space_group_name_H-M   'P 1'
#
loop_
_entity.id
_entity.type
_entity.pdbx_description
1 polymer ?
#
loop_
_entity_poly.entity_id
_entity_poly.type
_entity_poly.pdbx_seq_one_letter_code
_entity_poly.pdbx_strand_id
1 'polypeptide(L)' 'MCKKATCGTCNKTSWWGCGNHISSVLDSVPAAERCECEPKVEVGGTSYPPMAASPN' A
#
# COMPACT_ATOMS: atom_id res chain seq x y z
N MET A 1 -10.37 7.74 4.39
CA MET A 1 -9.08 8.43 4.19
C MET A 1 -8.02 7.39 3.94
N CYS A 2 -7.23 7.52 2.87
CA CYS A 2 -6.10 6.61 2.65
C CYS A 2 -4.94 7.04 3.54
N LYS A 3 -4.23 6.07 4.13
CA LYS A 3 -3.05 6.34 4.95
C LYS A 3 -2.03 5.21 4.84
N LYS A 4 -0.81 5.49 5.28
CA LYS A 4 0.23 4.48 5.45
C LYS A 4 -0.18 3.47 6.52
N ALA A 5 0.11 2.20 6.28
CA ALA A 5 -0.17 1.10 7.20
C ALA A 5 0.91 0.04 7.05
N THR A 6 1.07 -0.84 8.03
CA THR A 6 2.06 -1.93 7.96
C THR A 6 1.37 -3.19 7.46
N CYS A 7 1.99 -3.88 6.51
CA CYS A 7 1.50 -5.19 6.08
C CYS A 7 1.81 -6.22 7.17
N GLY A 8 0.78 -6.86 7.74
CA GLY A 8 0.98 -7.92 8.75
C GLY A 8 1.63 -9.21 8.21
N THR A 9 1.78 -9.35 6.89
CA THR A 9 2.39 -10.53 6.25
C THR A 9 3.88 -10.34 6.03
N CYS A 10 4.28 -9.23 5.40
CA CYS A 10 5.69 -8.96 5.07
C CYS A 10 6.35 -7.91 5.96
N ASN A 11 5.61 -7.29 6.89
CA ASN A 11 6.07 -6.21 7.79
C ASN A 11 6.61 -4.96 7.07
N LYS A 12 6.35 -4.83 5.76
CA LYS A 12 6.68 -3.64 4.96
C LYS A 12 5.54 -2.63 4.97
N THR A 13 5.84 -1.41 4.55
CA THR A 13 4.84 -0.34 4.45
C THR A 13 3.87 -0.60 3.30
N SER A 14 2.60 -0.74 3.61
CA SER A 14 1.50 -0.71 2.66
C SER A 14 0.61 0.51 2.90
N TRP A 15 -0.57 0.49 2.29
CA TRP A 15 -1.59 1.51 2.41
C TRP A 15 -2.88 0.89 2.96
N TRP A 16 -3.71 1.73 3.56
CA TRP A 16 -5.03 1.36 4.05
C TRP A 16 -6.04 2.44 3.67
N GLY A 17 -7.20 2.06 3.13
CA GLY A 17 -8.27 2.99 2.76
C GLY A 17 -8.98 2.62 1.46
N CYS A 18 -9.46 3.63 0.73
CA CYS A 18 -10.31 3.47 -0.45
C CYS A 18 -9.57 3.23 -1.78
N GLY A 19 -8.23 3.24 -1.81
CA GLY A 19 -7.45 2.90 -3.01
C GLY A 19 -7.19 4.04 -4.01
N ASN A 20 -7.98 5.11 -4.01
CA ASN A 20 -7.77 6.23 -4.94
C ASN A 20 -6.54 7.12 -4.62
N HIS A 21 -5.97 7.02 -3.41
CA HIS A 21 -4.86 7.88 -2.99
C HIS A 21 -3.59 7.09 -2.65
N ILE A 22 -3.45 5.86 -3.15
CA ILE A 22 -2.31 4.99 -2.85
C ILE A 22 -0.99 5.63 -3.29
N SER A 23 -0.99 6.26 -4.47
CA SER A 23 0.17 7.01 -4.98
C SER A 23 0.69 8.00 -3.95
N SER A 24 -0.18 8.88 -3.45
CA SER A 24 0.17 9.90 -2.45
C SER A 24 0.62 9.30 -1.12
N VAL A 25 0.11 8.13 -0.73
CA VAL A 25 0.53 7.45 0.51
C VAL A 25 1.92 6.83 0.36
N LEU A 26 2.17 6.18 -0.78
CA LEU A 26 3.41 5.46 -1.04
C LEU A 26 4.52 6.36 -1.61
N ASP A 27 4.21 7.57 -2.09
CA ASP A 27 5.17 8.49 -2.70
C ASP A 27 6.36 8.78 -1.76
N SER A 28 6.07 9.00 -0.47
CA SER A 28 7.09 9.20 0.58
C SER A 28 7.79 7.92 1.05
N VAL A 29 7.39 6.75 0.55
CA VAL A 29 7.92 5.44 0.95
C VAL A 29 8.85 4.92 -0.15
N PRO A 30 10.13 4.65 0.14
CA PRO A 30 11.05 4.03 -0.81
C PRO A 30 10.53 2.69 -1.32
N ALA A 31 10.75 2.36 -2.60
CA ALA A 31 10.25 1.11 -3.19
C ALA A 31 10.66 -0.15 -2.41
N ALA A 32 11.88 -0.18 -1.85
CA ALA A 32 12.37 -1.29 -1.04
C ALA A 32 11.56 -1.55 0.25
N GLU A 33 10.97 -0.48 0.80
CA GLU A 33 10.17 -0.47 2.03
C GLU A 33 8.68 -0.66 1.77
N ARG A 34 8.25 -0.69 0.49
CA ARG A 34 6.85 -0.91 0.11
C ARG A 34 6.54 -2.40 0.19
N CYS A 35 5.29 -2.71 0.56
CA CYS A 35 4.76 -4.06 0.49
C CYS A 35 4.89 -4.61 -0.94
N GLU A 36 5.24 -5.88 -1.06
CA GLU A 36 5.38 -6.61 -2.34
C GLU A 36 4.49 -7.85 -2.39
N CYS A 37 3.59 -8.00 -1.41
CA CYS A 37 2.65 -9.11 -1.38
C CYS A 37 1.72 -9.09 -2.60
N GLU A 38 1.17 -10.26 -2.92
CA GLU A 38 0.13 -10.44 -3.93
C GLU A 38 -1.22 -10.72 -3.24
N PRO A 39 -2.37 -10.37 -3.86
CA PRO A 39 -2.51 -9.73 -5.17
C PRO A 39 -2.26 -8.22 -5.13
N LYS A 40 -1.64 -7.69 -6.19
CA LYS A 40 -1.53 -6.25 -6.41
C LYS A 40 -2.88 -5.70 -6.89
N VAL A 41 -3.19 -4.47 -6.51
CA VAL A 41 -4.38 -3.75 -7.00
C VAL A 41 -3.99 -2.75 -8.08
N GLU A 42 -4.75 -2.70 -9.15
CA GLU A 42 -4.52 -1.73 -10.23
C GLU A 42 -5.40 -0.51 -10.02
N VAL A 43 -4.77 0.66 -9.92
CA VAL A 43 -5.48 1.94 -9.78
C VAL A 43 -4.93 2.90 -10.82
N GLY A 44 -5.78 3.35 -11.75
CA GLY A 44 -5.40 4.30 -12.80
C GLY A 44 -4.27 3.80 -13.71
N GLY A 45 -4.17 2.49 -13.94
CA GLY A 45 -3.12 1.88 -14.75
C GLY A 45 -1.78 1.69 -14.03
N THR A 46 -1.73 1.90 -12.72
CA THR A 46 -0.55 1.57 -11.89
C THR A 46 -0.88 0.45 -10.92
N SER A 47 -0.04 -0.59 -10.86
CA SER A 47 -0.20 -1.69 -9.93
C SER A 47 0.45 -1.35 -8.57
N TYR A 48 -0.34 -1.39 -7.51
CA TYR A 48 0.08 -1.13 -6.14
C TYR A 48 -0.03 -2.39 -5.28
N PRO A 49 0.72 -2.48 -4.17
CA PRO A 49 0.57 -3.60 -3.23
C PRO A 49 -0.85 -3.75 -2.69
N PRO A 50 -1.20 -4.91 -2.12
CA PRO A 50 -2.49 -5.12 -1.47
C PRO A 50 -2.64 -4.19 -0.27
N MET A 51 -3.89 -3.82 -0.01
CA MET A 51 -4.26 -3.07 1.18
C MET A 51 -3.82 -3.84 2.44
N ALA A 52 -3.27 -3.14 3.43
CA ALA A 52 -3.02 -3.72 4.74
C ALA A 52 -4.35 -4.19 5.38
N ALA A 53 -4.31 -5.29 6.15
CA ALA A 53 -5.48 -5.76 6.89
C ALA A 53 -5.93 -4.76 7.97
N SER A 54 -4.96 -4.05 8.56
CA SER A 54 -5.18 -3.10 9.63
C SER A 54 -4.54 -1.74 9.33
N PRO A 55 -5.15 -0.65 9.82
CA PRO A 55 -4.61 0.70 9.68
C PRO A 55 -3.41 1.02 10.60
N ASN A 56 -3.04 0.10 11.50
CA ASN A 56 -1.95 0.17 12.48
C ASN A 56 -1.21 -1.16 12.50
#